data_AF-A0A7W1PCB7-F1
#
_entry.id   AF-A0A7W1PCB7-F1
#
_cell.length_a   1.000
_cell.length_b   1.000
_cell.length_c   1.000
_cell.angle_alpha   90.00
_cell.angle_beta   90.00
_cell.angle_gamma   90.00
#
_symmetry.space_group_name_H-M   'P 1'
#
loop_
_entity.id
_entity.type
_entity.pdbx_description
1 polymer ?
#
loop_
_entity_poly.entity_id
_entity_poly.type
_entity_poly.pdbx_seq_one_letter_code
_entity_poly.pdbx_strand_id
1 'polypeptide(L)' 'DQAAQATLVGDVFDDAATGQGLLNFFARGLSSGALTLDEARETGLTPDELHGRSFLKILENRRREGGALPGPWRARP' A
#
# COMPACT_ATOMS: atom_id res chain seq x y z
N ASP A 1 17.53 -14.74 15.01
CA ASP A 1 17.59 -13.58 14.09
C ASP A 1 16.36 -13.41 13.19
N GLN A 2 15.15 -13.36 13.75
CA GLN A 2 13.93 -12.99 13.01
C GLN A 2 13.43 -11.57 13.34
N ALA A 3 14.16 -10.85 14.21
CA ALA A 3 13.76 -9.55 14.73
C ALA A 3 14.18 -8.37 13.82
N ALA A 4 15.28 -8.51 13.05
CA ALA A 4 15.81 -7.40 12.25
C ALA A 4 15.00 -7.10 10.97
N GLN A 5 14.29 -8.10 10.43
CA GLN A 5 13.39 -7.93 9.27
C GLN A 5 12.03 -7.31 9.68
N ALA A 6 11.66 -7.41 10.97
CA ALA A 6 10.44 -6.80 11.48
C ALA A 6 10.58 -5.27 11.65
N THR A 7 11.81 -4.72 11.77
CA THR A 7 12.04 -3.28 12.02
C THR A 7 12.08 -2.42 10.75
N LEU A 8 12.28 -2.98 9.56
CA LEU A 8 12.18 -2.22 8.30
C LEU A 8 10.74 -2.05 7.78
N VAL A 9 9.78 -2.77 8.38
CA VAL A 9 8.35 -2.75 7.99
C VAL A 9 7.44 -2.40 9.18
N GLY A 10 7.92 -2.51 10.43
CA GLY A 10 7.08 -2.67 11.62
C GLY A 10 6.75 -1.45 12.47
N ASP A 11 6.87 -0.20 11.98
CA ASP A 11 6.60 0.96 12.86
C ASP A 11 5.92 2.18 12.18
N VAL A 12 5.34 2.05 10.98
CA VAL A 12 5.02 3.26 10.19
C VAL A 12 3.57 3.73 10.27
N PHE A 13 2.58 2.89 10.59
CA PHE A 13 1.17 3.36 10.63
C PHE A 13 0.32 2.65 11.70
N ASP A 14 0.18 3.29 12.87
CA ASP A 14 -0.67 2.81 13.97
C ASP A 14 -2.14 3.25 13.81
N ASP A 15 -2.39 4.38 13.13
CA ASP A 15 -3.74 4.96 12.98
C ASP A 15 -4.25 4.98 11.53
N ALA A 16 -5.54 4.65 11.37
CA ALA A 16 -6.22 4.63 10.08
C ALA A 16 -6.20 5.99 9.37
N ALA A 17 -6.15 7.11 10.11
CA ALA A 17 -6.06 8.45 9.54
C ALA A 17 -4.72 8.67 8.83
N THR A 18 -3.62 8.16 9.38
CA THR A 18 -2.30 8.26 8.75
C THR A 18 -2.24 7.41 7.48
N GLY A 19 -2.81 6.20 7.51
CA GLY A 19 -2.95 5.35 6.32
C GLY A 19 -3.82 5.97 5.22
N GLN A 20 -4.93 6.61 5.59
CA GLN A 20 -5.77 7.39 4.66
C GLN A 20 -5.03 8.60 4.09
N GLY A 21 -4.22 9.30 4.90
CA GLY A 21 -3.42 10.44 4.47
C GLY A 21 -2.42 10.06 3.38
N LEU A 22 -1.73 8.93 3.57
CA LEU A 22 -0.77 8.39 2.59
C LEU A 22 -1.47 7.94 1.30
N LEU A 23 -2.61 7.24 1.40
CA LEU A 23 -3.39 6.84 0.24
C LEU A 23 -3.83 8.06 -0.59
N ASN A 24 -4.29 9.12 0.09
CA ASN A 24 -4.67 10.37 -0.56
C ASN A 24 -3.48 11.11 -1.17
N PHE A 25 -2.27 10.98 -0.62
CA PHE A 25 -1.06 11.52 -1.23
C PHE A 25 -0.79 10.84 -2.59
N PHE A 26 -0.79 9.51 -2.63
CA PHE A 26 -0.59 8.75 -3.86
C PHE A 26 -1.71 8.99 -4.89
N ALA A 27 -2.97 8.98 -4.45
CA ALA A 27 -4.11 9.25 -5.32
C ALA A 27 -4.04 10.67 -5.93
N ARG A 28 -3.59 11.67 -5.16
CA ARG A 28 -3.37 13.03 -5.67
C ARG A 28 -2.21 13.08 -6.65
N GLY A 29 -1.08 12.43 -6.35
CA GLY A 29 0.06 12.38 -7.26
C GLY A 29 -0.28 11.72 -8.61
N LEU A 30 -1.10 10.66 -8.60
CA LEU A 30 -1.64 10.05 -9.82
C LEU A 30 -2.57 10.99 -10.58
N SER A 31 -3.50 11.62 -9.86
CA SER A 31 -4.49 12.54 -10.47
C SER A 31 -3.83 13.78 -11.06
N SER A 32 -2.72 14.24 -10.48
CA SER A 32 -1.95 15.39 -10.97
C SER A 32 -0.90 15.01 -12.02
N GLY A 33 -0.74 13.73 -12.34
CA GLY A 33 0.31 13.23 -13.24
C GLY A 33 1.74 13.32 -12.69
N ALA A 34 1.90 13.57 -11.38
CA ALA A 34 3.19 13.58 -10.70
C ALA A 34 3.70 12.16 -10.40
N LEU A 35 2.79 11.19 -10.38
CA LEU A 35 3.07 9.76 -10.32
C LEU A 35 2.39 9.08 -11.50
N THR A 36 3.04 8.07 -12.05
CA THR A 36 2.46 7.15 -13.03
C THR A 36 1.82 5.94 -12.35
N LEU A 37 0.92 5.27 -13.06
CA LEU A 37 0.32 4.01 -12.60
C LEU A 37 1.37 2.91 -12.38
N ASP A 38 2.49 2.98 -13.09
CA ASP A 38 3.58 2.01 -12.95
C ASP A 38 4.36 2.22 -11.65
N GLU A 39 4.74 3.47 -11.35
CA GLU A 39 5.35 3.83 -10.06
C GLU A 39 4.44 3.56 -8.88
N ALA A 40 3.12 3.74 -9.04
CA ALA A 40 2.16 3.40 -8.00
C ALA A 40 2.07 1.87 -7.75
N ARG A 41 2.19 1.05 -8.80
CA ARG A 41 2.26 -0.42 -8.66
C ARG A 41 3.51 -0.87 -7.93
N GLU A 42 4.62 -0.15 -8.13
CA GLU A 42 5.85 -0.40 -7.39
C GLU A 42 5.64 -0.21 -5.89
N THR A 43 4.72 0.63 -5.41
CA THR A 43 4.41 0.74 -3.96
C THR A 43 3.63 -0.45 -3.38
N GLY A 44 3.19 -1.37 -4.24
CA GLY A 44 2.34 -2.49 -3.86
C GLY A 44 0.87 -2.11 -3.69
N LEU A 45 0.46 -0.92 -4.14
CA LEU A 45 -0.94 -0.51 -4.27
C LEU A 45 -1.44 -0.78 -5.69
N THR A 46 -2.63 -1.36 -5.80
CA THR A 46 -3.30 -1.58 -7.08
C THR A 46 -4.07 -0.34 -7.51
N PRO A 47 -4.31 -0.15 -8.83
CA PRO A 47 -5.10 0.97 -9.33
C PRO A 47 -6.51 1.02 -8.73
N ASP A 48 -7.08 -0.14 -8.41
CA ASP A 48 -8.41 -0.27 -7.82
C ASP A 48 -8.42 0.20 -6.35
N GLU A 49 -7.39 -0.18 -5.58
CA GLU A 49 -7.17 0.29 -4.21
C GLU A 49 -6.96 1.82 -4.16
N LEU A 50 -6.23 2.38 -5.12
CA LEU A 50 -5.98 3.82 -5.25
C LEU A 50 -7.23 4.62 -5.64
N HIS A 51 -8.09 4.06 -6.51
CA HIS A 51 -9.38 4.66 -6.84
C HIS A 51 -10.41 4.51 -5.72
N GLY A 52 -10.36 3.41 -4.97
CA GLY A 52 -11.26 3.13 -3.85
C GLY A 52 -11.12 4.11 -2.69
N ARG A 53 -9.97 4.82 -2.59
CA ARG A 53 -9.68 5.91 -1.62
C ARG A 53 -10.09 5.57 -0.18
N SER A 54 -10.05 4.29 0.18
CA SER A 54 -10.40 3.83 1.52
C SER A 54 -9.39 2.81 1.99
N PHE A 55 -8.46 3.26 2.84
CA PHE A 55 -7.46 2.44 3.49
C PHE A 55 -8.06 1.27 4.26
N LEU A 56 -9.20 1.45 4.94
CA LEU A 56 -9.89 0.35 5.63
C LEU A 56 -10.33 -0.75 4.67
N LYS A 57 -10.89 -0.37 3.51
CA LYS A 57 -11.34 -1.32 2.50
C LYS A 57 -10.19 -2.08 1.84
N ILE A 58 -9.05 -1.41 1.66
CA ILE A 58 -7.78 -2.02 1.23
C ILE A 58 -7.33 -3.09 2.23
N LEU A 59 -7.31 -2.76 3.53
CA LEU A 59 -6.93 -3.70 4.58
C LEU A 59 -7.88 -4.91 4.67
N GLU A 60 -9.19 -4.67 4.57
CA GLU A 60 -10.20 -5.75 4.59
C GLU A 60 -10.05 -6.69 3.39
N ASN A 61 -9.85 -6.14 2.19
CA ASN A 61 -9.60 -6.94 0.98
C ASN A 61 -8.31 -7.75 1.12
N ARG A 62 -7.22 -7.13 1.59
CA ARG A 62 -5.95 -7.83 1.83
C ARG A 62 -6.07 -8.92 2.88
N ARG A 63 -6.83 -8.69 3.96
CA ARG A 63 -7.09 -9.72 4.98
C ARG A 63 -7.87 -10.90 4.40
N ARG A 64 -8.84 -10.64 3.52
CA ARG A 64 -9.60 -11.68 2.80
C ARG A 64 -8.72 -12.48 1.85
N GLU A 65 -7.76 -11.82 1.20
CA GLU A 65 -6.82 -12.43 0.25
C GLU A 65 -5.57 -13.04 0.92
N GLY A 66 -5.53 -13.10 2.26
CA GLY A 66 -4.45 -13.75 3.02
C GLY A 66 -3.16 -12.92 3.14
N GLY A 67 -3.24 -11.58 3.03
CA GLY A 67 -2.09 -10.66 3.16
C GLY A 67 -1.16 -10.66 1.96
N ALA A 68 -1.61 -11.21 0.84
CA ALA A 68 -0.74 -11.54 -0.26
C ALA A 68 -0.53 -10.32 -1.17
N LEU A 69 0.67 -9.72 -1.11
CA LEU A 69 1.04 -8.52 -1.86
C LEU A 69 0.84 -8.69 -3.38
N PRO A 70 0.62 -7.64 -4.18
CA PRO A 70 0.51 -7.79 -5.62
C PRO A 70 1.84 -8.25 -6.26
N GLY A 71 1.72 -8.86 -7.44
CA GLY A 71 2.76 -9.53 -8.24
C GLY A 71 4.23 -9.22 -7.95
N PRO A 72 4.72 -7.98 -8.16
CA PRO A 72 6.15 -7.67 -8.04
C PRO A 72 6.73 -7.87 -6.64
N TRP A 73 5.89 -7.87 -5.60
CA TRP A 73 6.30 -8.04 -4.21
C TRP A 73 6.21 -9.47 -3.69
N ARG A 74 5.54 -10.39 -4.41
CA ARG A 74 5.38 -11.79 -3.98
C ARG A 74 6.65 -12.62 -4.04
N ALA A 75 7.61 -12.19 -4.87
CA ALA A 75 8.80 -12.96 -5.21
C ALA A 75 10.11 -12.27 -4.82
N ARG A 76 10.06 -11.16 -4.07
CA ARG A 76 11.29 -10.51 -3.58
C ARG A 76 11.84 -11.32 -2.40
N PRO A 77 13.13 -11.72 -2.44
CA PRO A 77 13.75 -12.52 -1.39
C PRO A 77 13.86 -11.77 -0.06
#